data_AF-A0A330GJN6-F1
#
_entry.id   AF-A0A330GJN6-F1
#
_cell.length_a   1.000
_cell.length_b   1.000
_cell.length_c   1.000
_cell.angle_alpha   90.00
_cell.angle_beta   90.00
_cell.angle_gamma   90.00
#
_symmetry.space_group_name_H-M   'P 1'
#
loop_
_entity.id
_entity.type
_entity.pdbx_description
1 polymer ?
#
loop_
_entity_poly.entity_id
_entity_poly.type
_entity_poly.pdbx_seq_one_letter_code
_entity_poly.pdbx_strand_id
1 'polypeptide(L)'
;MADKALALVVTALVLAGAIALIALALRRRRKRRKLRRSADPSHDYHVRTDWSASGQALNYSSFVFMDVDGDGRFGEADRPMGGIVVRVFDDRGTFITSTRSNSSGFANFLMSTRKRWASLRAAGHYRFAVSVPRGWRVSTGNESQTLRLVELPGSPAGLVGEDLPGLVGLVPGRSLSGRVPASAQATLKVMGKGELLQTLPLAAGSFHFHLPDEADTLEISGADIGRRLALSPYPTDLGELRPGAIDDEAVLSRIGFDDVTSLDFKKVPSGHAGLEWRNINAIARNYVKESEGYLNGSIRGDHAAYTSSGHPAEFGGATPFGFHSVMLTAAWLRSEGELALIESWLGDELVASDEVMLSALAPVHYAPMLKAVTRVRVSTRHYWQLVLDDLVLAR
;
A
#
# COMPACT_ATOMS: atom_id res chain seq x y z
N MET A 1 46.88 5.92 -41.62
CA MET A 1 45.84 5.97 -40.56
C MET A 1 45.60 4.62 -39.88
N ALA A 2 45.76 3.49 -40.57
CA ALA A 2 45.59 2.15 -40.02
C ALA A 2 46.56 1.78 -38.87
N ASP A 3 47.85 2.15 -38.96
CA ASP A 3 48.84 1.80 -37.92
C ASP A 3 48.59 2.47 -36.56
N LYS A 4 48.11 3.72 -36.56
CA LYS A 4 47.77 4.42 -35.32
C LYS A 4 46.53 3.81 -34.66
N ALA A 5 45.57 3.34 -35.47
CA ALA A 5 44.38 2.65 -34.97
C ALA A 5 44.73 1.27 -34.38
N LEU A 6 45.61 0.52 -35.06
CA LEU A 6 46.10 -0.78 -34.57
C LEU A 6 46.88 -0.63 -33.25
N ALA A 7 47.77 0.36 -33.16
CA ALA A 7 48.53 0.65 -31.94
C ALA A 7 47.62 1.04 -30.76
N LEU A 8 46.56 1.81 -31.02
CA LEU A 8 45.55 2.16 -30.01
C LEU A 8 44.76 0.93 -29.53
N VAL A 9 44.35 0.04 -30.43
CA VAL A 9 43.64 -1.20 -30.08
C VAL A 9 44.52 -2.12 -29.25
N VAL A 10 45.78 -2.32 -29.65
CA VAL A 10 46.75 -3.15 -28.90
C VAL A 10 47.01 -2.55 -27.51
N THR A 11 47.19 -1.24 -27.40
CA THR A 11 47.40 -0.56 -26.12
C THR A 11 46.19 -0.70 -25.20
N ALA A 12 44.97 -0.57 -25.75
CA ALA A 12 43.74 -0.75 -25.01
C ALA A 12 43.57 -2.19 -24.49
N LEU A 13 43.92 -3.20 -25.29
CA LEU A 13 43.87 -4.61 -24.90
C LEU A 13 44.89 -4.95 -23.81
N VAL A 14 46.11 -4.40 -23.90
CA VAL A 14 47.15 -4.57 -22.87
C VAL A 14 46.73 -3.93 -21.55
N LEU A 15 46.17 -2.71 -21.59
CA LEU A 15 45.65 -2.02 -20.41
C LEU A 15 44.48 -2.80 -19.79
N ALA A 16 43.53 -3.28 -20.60
CA ALA A 16 42.41 -4.08 -20.13
C ALA A 16 42.90 -5.41 -19.48
N GLY A 17 43.87 -6.08 -20.10
CA GLY A 17 44.50 -7.29 -19.55
C GLY A 17 45.21 -7.04 -18.22
N ALA A 18 45.96 -5.94 -18.11
CA ALA A 18 46.64 -5.56 -16.87
C ALA A 18 45.63 -5.24 -15.74
N ILE A 19 44.56 -4.50 -16.04
CA ILE A 19 43.49 -4.20 -15.08
C ILE A 19 42.79 -5.49 -14.62
N ALA A 20 42.50 -6.42 -15.54
CA ALA A 20 41.90 -7.70 -15.20
C ALA A 20 42.80 -8.56 -14.29
N LEU A 21 44.11 -8.59 -14.54
CA LEU A 21 45.08 -9.30 -13.70
C LEU A 21 45.19 -8.67 -12.30
N ILE A 22 45.21 -7.35 -12.20
CA ILE A 22 45.20 -6.64 -10.90
C ILE A 22 43.91 -6.94 -10.14
N ALA A 23 42.76 -6.89 -10.80
CA ALA A 23 41.46 -7.21 -10.20
C ALA A 23 41.42 -8.67 -9.70
N LEU A 24 41.93 -9.61 -10.49
CA LEU A 24 42.02 -11.02 -10.13
C LEU A 24 42.96 -11.25 -8.93
N ALA A 25 44.12 -10.59 -8.92
CA ALA A 25 45.08 -10.66 -7.82
C ALA A 25 44.49 -10.10 -6.52
N LEU A 26 43.80 -8.96 -6.58
CA LEU A 26 43.09 -8.37 -5.43
C LEU A 26 41.96 -9.28 -4.95
N ARG A 27 41.19 -9.90 -5.86
CA ARG A 27 40.11 -10.84 -5.52
C ARG A 27 40.67 -12.11 -4.85
N ARG A 28 41.76 -12.68 -5.38
CA ARG A 28 42.46 -13.83 -4.78
C ARG A 28 43.04 -13.49 -3.41
N ARG A 29 43.65 -12.30 -3.24
CA ARG A 29 44.16 -11.81 -1.95
C ARG A 29 43.06 -11.64 -0.91
N ARG A 30 41.90 -11.08 -1.30
CA ARG A 30 40.70 -10.98 -0.44
C ARG A 30 40.16 -12.36 -0.05
N LYS A 31 40.06 -13.29 -1.00
CA LYS A 31 39.59 -14.67 -0.75
C LYS A 31 40.54 -15.42 0.21
N ARG A 32 41.86 -15.31 0.01
CA ARG A 32 42.88 -15.87 0.91
C ARG A 32 42.85 -15.23 2.30
N ARG A 33 42.61 -13.91 2.42
CA ARG A 33 42.41 -13.24 3.72
C ARG A 33 41.15 -13.71 4.45
N LYS A 34 40.06 -14.01 3.72
CA LYS A 34 38.84 -14.60 4.29
C LYS A 34 39.05 -16.06 4.71
N LEU A 35 39.75 -16.86 3.91
CA LEU A 35 40.06 -18.27 4.23
C LEU A 35 41.04 -18.41 5.41
N ARG A 36 41.94 -17.44 5.61
CA ARG A 36 42.84 -17.39 6.78
C ARG A 36 42.16 -16.92 8.07
N ARG A 37 40.88 -16.57 8.05
CA ARG A 37 40.15 -16.01 9.20
C ARG A 37 39.51 -17.05 10.13
N SER A 38 39.72 -18.35 9.90
CA SER A 38 40.01 -19.36 10.94
C SER A 38 39.59 -20.76 10.44
N ALA A 39 40.48 -21.75 10.53
CA ALA A 39 40.12 -23.18 10.57
C ALA A 39 40.14 -23.71 12.02
N ASP A 40 40.43 -22.83 12.96
CA ASP A 40 40.51 -23.07 14.39
C ASP A 40 39.18 -22.66 15.05
N PRO A 41 38.37 -23.64 15.51
CA PRO A 41 37.06 -23.38 16.08
C PRO A 41 37.10 -22.55 17.38
N SER A 42 38.26 -22.41 18.03
CA SER A 42 38.41 -21.55 19.21
C SER A 42 38.18 -20.07 18.91
N HIS A 43 38.24 -19.67 17.63
CA HIS A 43 38.00 -18.30 17.19
C HIS A 43 36.54 -18.00 16.83
N ASP A 44 35.69 -19.02 16.70
CA ASP A 44 34.30 -18.86 16.24
C ASP A 44 33.42 -18.13 17.26
N TYR A 45 33.78 -18.21 18.55
CA TYR A 45 33.09 -17.56 19.67
C TYR A 45 34.00 -16.60 20.46
N HIS A 46 35.08 -16.11 19.84
CA HIS A 46 36.05 -15.26 20.53
C HIS A 46 35.39 -13.99 21.08
N VAL A 47 35.49 -13.79 22.39
CA VAL A 47 34.95 -12.60 23.07
C VAL A 47 35.69 -11.36 22.56
N ARG A 48 34.92 -10.37 22.09
CA ARG A 48 35.50 -9.13 21.58
C ARG A 48 36.07 -8.29 22.74
N THR A 49 37.38 -8.07 22.72
CA THR A 49 38.09 -7.25 23.71
C THR A 49 38.42 -5.83 23.22
N ASP A 50 38.51 -5.63 21.90
CA ASP A 50 38.73 -4.32 21.29
C ASP A 50 37.44 -3.77 20.63
N TRP A 51 36.94 -2.67 21.21
CA TRP A 51 35.78 -1.94 20.75
C TRP A 51 36.14 -0.63 20.01
N SER A 52 37.41 -0.33 19.76
CA SER A 52 37.80 0.92 19.10
C SER A 52 37.34 1.03 17.64
N ALA A 53 37.10 -0.09 16.96
CA ALA A 53 36.83 -0.13 15.53
C ALA A 53 35.60 -0.97 15.15
N SER A 54 34.61 -0.32 14.54
CA SER A 54 33.51 -0.98 13.85
C SER A 54 33.40 -0.47 12.42
N GLY A 55 32.89 -1.29 11.51
CA GLY A 55 32.86 -0.97 10.08
C GLY A 55 31.67 -1.57 9.38
N GLN A 56 30.58 -1.79 10.10
CA GLN A 56 29.30 -2.18 9.53
C GLN A 56 28.46 -0.94 9.23
N ALA A 57 27.30 -1.17 8.60
CA ALA A 57 26.25 -0.19 8.49
C ALA A 57 24.99 -0.79 9.11
N LEU A 58 24.19 0.05 9.74
CA LEU A 58 22.91 -0.34 10.34
C LEU A 58 21.79 0.49 9.72
N ASN A 59 20.58 -0.06 9.70
CA ASN A 59 19.39 0.72 9.38
C ASN A 59 18.98 1.52 10.61
N TYR A 60 18.77 2.81 10.41
CA TYR A 60 18.11 3.72 11.33
C TYR A 60 16.82 4.16 10.64
N SER A 61 15.68 3.70 11.13
CA SER A 61 14.46 3.61 10.32
C SER A 61 13.30 4.37 10.92
N SER A 62 12.49 4.97 10.06
CA SER A 62 11.18 5.52 10.41
C SER A 62 10.10 4.51 10.04
N PHE A 63 9.12 4.32 10.92
CA PHE A 63 8.00 3.42 10.69
C PHE A 63 6.73 4.23 10.41
N VAL A 64 6.04 3.87 9.33
CA VAL A 64 4.79 4.49 8.90
C VAL A 64 3.69 3.44 8.87
N PHE A 65 2.54 3.78 9.45
CA PHE A 65 1.36 2.91 9.48
C PHE A 65 0.09 3.66 9.06
N MET A 66 -0.88 2.87 8.61
CA MET A 66 -2.23 3.33 8.37
C MET A 66 -2.96 3.24 9.69
N ASP A 67 -3.30 4.40 10.21
CA ASP A 67 -4.09 4.53 11.42
C ASP A 67 -5.57 4.43 11.01
N VAL A 68 -6.15 3.25 11.19
CA VAL A 68 -7.47 2.90 10.65
C VAL A 68 -8.58 3.47 11.51
N ASP A 69 -8.38 3.55 12.83
CA ASP A 69 -9.37 4.12 13.77
C ASP A 69 -9.10 5.60 14.11
N GLY A 70 -7.92 6.11 13.75
CA GLY A 70 -7.54 7.52 13.87
C GLY A 70 -7.11 7.93 15.27
N ASP A 71 -6.76 6.99 16.15
CA ASP A 71 -6.44 7.27 17.56
C ASP A 71 -4.99 7.75 17.80
N GLY A 72 -4.15 7.74 16.76
CA GLY A 72 -2.75 8.15 16.82
C GLY A 72 -1.83 7.11 17.47
N ARG A 73 -2.27 5.87 17.64
CA ARG A 73 -1.47 4.74 18.14
C ARG A 73 -1.43 3.65 17.08
N PHE A 74 -0.44 2.77 17.17
CA PHE A 74 -0.38 1.59 16.33
C PHE A 74 -0.96 0.40 17.12
N GLY A 75 -2.19 0.01 16.80
CA GLY A 75 -2.96 -1.06 17.43
C GLY A 75 -3.27 -2.23 16.49
N GLU A 76 -4.16 -3.12 16.93
CA GLU A 76 -4.53 -4.34 16.19
C GLU A 76 -5.30 -4.07 14.89
N ALA A 77 -6.01 -2.93 14.82
CA ALA A 77 -6.76 -2.53 13.62
C ALA A 77 -5.86 -1.92 12.54
N ASP A 78 -4.65 -1.51 12.90
CA ASP A 78 -3.73 -0.78 12.03
C ASP A 78 -2.86 -1.70 11.21
N ARG A 79 -2.23 -1.11 10.18
CA ARG A 79 -1.32 -1.86 9.32
C ARG A 79 -0.09 -1.07 8.91
N PRO A 80 1.06 -1.74 8.76
CA PRO A 80 2.23 -1.11 8.16
C PRO A 80 1.88 -0.59 6.76
N MET A 81 2.36 0.60 6.42
CA MET A 81 2.12 1.20 5.10
C MET A 81 3.36 1.14 4.22
N GLY A 82 3.18 0.66 3.00
CA GLY A 82 4.19 0.66 1.95
C GLY A 82 4.07 1.89 1.06
N GLY A 83 5.21 2.37 0.55
CA GLY A 83 5.26 3.41 -0.48
C GLY A 83 5.31 4.86 0.01
N ILE A 84 5.27 5.10 1.32
CA ILE A 84 5.29 6.45 1.89
C ILE A 84 6.73 6.99 1.92
N VAL A 85 6.93 8.19 1.37
CA VAL A 85 8.25 8.81 1.29
C VAL A 85 8.63 9.45 2.62
N VAL A 86 9.76 9.07 3.18
CA VAL A 86 10.41 9.74 4.31
C VAL A 86 11.67 10.43 3.81
N ARG A 87 11.84 11.71 4.15
CA ARG A 87 13.00 12.54 3.81
C ARG A 87 13.85 12.79 5.05
N VAL A 88 15.17 12.86 4.87
CA VAL A 88 16.11 13.22 5.94
C VAL A 88 16.82 14.51 5.57
N PHE A 89 16.93 15.39 6.55
CA PHE A 89 17.67 16.65 6.48
C PHE A 89 18.76 16.70 7.56
N ASP A 90 19.84 17.43 7.31
CA ASP A 90 20.87 17.73 8.30
C ASP A 90 20.43 18.84 9.28
N ASP A 91 21.34 19.19 10.20
CA ASP A 91 21.16 20.21 11.23
C ASP A 91 20.94 21.63 10.66
N ARG A 92 21.34 21.87 9.41
CA ARG A 92 21.13 23.13 8.68
C ARG A 92 19.85 23.13 7.85
N GLY A 93 19.09 22.03 7.86
CA GLY A 93 17.91 21.85 7.05
C GLY A 93 18.20 21.47 5.60
N THR A 94 19.43 21.10 5.26
CA THR A 94 19.82 20.63 3.93
C THR A 94 19.29 19.22 3.70
N PHE A 95 18.68 18.97 2.54
CA PHE A 95 18.23 17.63 2.17
C PHE A 95 19.42 16.67 2.00
N ILE A 96 19.36 15.52 2.67
CA ILE A 96 20.37 14.45 2.58
C ILE A 96 19.91 13.35 1.62
N THR A 97 18.74 12.77 1.89
CA THR A 97 18.23 11.59 1.19
C THR A 97 16.74 11.39 1.44
N SER A 98 16.10 10.55 0.65
CA SER A 98 14.77 10.03 0.92
C SER A 98 14.70 8.53 0.65
N THR A 99 13.73 7.86 1.28
CA THR A 99 13.38 6.46 0.98
C THR A 99 11.88 6.28 1.14
N ARG A 100 11.34 5.26 0.46
CA ARG A 100 9.96 4.82 0.70
C ARG A 100 9.91 3.78 1.81
N SER A 101 8.81 3.75 2.55
CA SER A 101 8.48 2.66 3.46
C SER A 101 8.28 1.36 2.68
N ASN A 102 8.79 0.26 3.22
CA ASN A 102 8.67 -1.07 2.61
C ASN A 102 7.37 -1.78 3.02
N SER A 103 7.22 -3.06 2.65
CA SER A 103 6.05 -3.88 2.99
C SER A 103 5.82 -4.12 4.49
N SER A 104 6.79 -3.74 5.32
CA SER A 104 6.71 -3.80 6.77
C SER A 104 6.63 -2.40 7.39
N GLY A 105 6.34 -1.35 6.61
CA GLY A 105 6.17 0.02 7.11
C GLY A 105 7.47 0.80 7.32
N PHE A 106 8.64 0.18 7.12
CA PHE A 106 9.92 0.81 7.44
C PHE A 106 10.54 1.55 6.26
N ALA A 107 10.81 2.84 6.46
CA ALA A 107 11.71 3.66 5.67
C ALA A 107 13.13 3.57 6.27
N ASN A 108 14.01 2.80 5.63
CA ASN A 108 15.32 2.45 6.17
C ASN A 108 16.44 3.39 5.67
N PHE A 109 17.17 4.02 6.59
CA PHE A 109 18.33 4.84 6.27
C PHE A 109 19.61 4.20 6.81
N LEU A 110 20.59 4.01 5.93
CA LEU A 110 21.84 3.38 6.32
C LEU A 110 22.74 4.36 7.07
N MET A 111 23.19 3.96 8.25
CA MET A 111 24.05 4.70 9.14
C MET A 111 25.43 4.04 9.27
N SER A 112 26.51 4.81 9.07
CA SER A 112 27.89 4.35 9.28
C SER A 112 28.90 5.50 9.21
N THR A 113 29.86 5.59 10.14
CA THR A 113 31.00 6.52 10.02
C THR A 113 31.98 6.11 8.91
N ARG A 114 32.04 4.81 8.56
CA ARG A 114 33.07 4.26 7.64
C ARG A 114 32.57 3.99 6.23
N LYS A 115 31.28 3.67 6.04
CA LYS A 115 30.73 3.37 4.70
C LYS A 115 30.39 4.67 3.98
N ARG A 116 31.05 4.90 2.84
CA ARG A 116 30.79 6.09 2.00
C ARG A 116 29.39 6.12 1.37
N TRP A 117 28.74 4.97 1.26
CA TRP A 117 27.37 4.84 0.72
C TRP A 117 26.28 4.93 1.78
N ALA A 118 26.62 4.99 3.07
CA ALA A 118 25.63 5.27 4.11
C ALA A 118 25.18 6.74 4.00
N SER A 119 23.89 7.00 4.19
CA SER A 119 23.36 8.37 4.13
C SER A 119 23.63 9.13 5.43
N LEU A 120 23.62 8.44 6.57
CA LEU A 120 23.87 9.03 7.89
C LEU A 120 25.31 8.70 8.31
N ARG A 121 26.20 9.68 8.23
CA ARG A 121 27.67 9.43 8.29
C ARG A 121 28.39 10.12 9.44
N ALA A 122 27.73 11.05 10.13
CA ALA A 122 28.34 11.84 11.19
C ALA A 122 27.39 11.98 12.38
N ALA A 123 27.95 12.26 13.56
CA ALA A 123 27.14 12.76 14.66
C ALA A 123 26.51 14.11 14.31
N GLY A 124 25.36 14.40 14.91
CA GLY A 124 24.60 15.62 14.65
C GLY A 124 23.10 15.41 14.82
N HIS A 125 22.34 16.47 14.56
CA HIS A 125 20.89 16.41 14.51
C HIS A 125 20.43 16.10 13.09
N TYR A 126 19.47 15.19 12.98
CA TYR A 126 18.86 14.80 11.72
C TYR A 126 17.35 14.93 11.83
N ARG A 127 16.74 15.61 10.86
CA ARG A 127 15.29 15.76 10.79
C ARG A 127 14.71 14.76 9.80
N PHE A 128 13.84 13.88 10.28
CA PHE A 128 13.07 12.93 9.50
C PHE A 128 11.69 13.52 9.23
N ALA A 129 11.29 13.62 7.96
CA ALA A 129 10.02 14.20 7.56
C ALA A 129 9.24 13.25 6.65
N VAL A 130 8.05 12.84 7.08
CA VAL A 130 7.11 12.02 6.32
C VAL A 130 6.37 12.87 5.29
N SER A 131 6.28 12.37 4.07
CA SER A 131 5.50 13.01 3.01
C SER A 131 4.06 12.55 3.11
N VAL A 132 3.21 13.43 3.64
CA VAL A 132 1.78 13.15 3.75
C VAL A 132 1.15 13.14 2.35
N PRO A 133 0.52 12.04 1.91
CA PRO A 133 -0.16 12.02 0.62
C PRO A 133 -1.31 13.04 0.56
N ARG A 134 -1.67 13.49 -0.64
CA ARG A 134 -2.74 14.48 -0.81
C ARG A 134 -4.05 13.93 -0.25
N GLY A 135 -4.72 14.73 0.57
CA GLY A 135 -5.99 14.36 1.19
C GLY A 135 -5.86 13.48 2.44
N TRP A 136 -4.65 13.18 2.89
CA TRP A 136 -4.41 12.44 4.13
C TRP A 136 -4.06 13.41 5.27
N ARG A 137 -4.21 12.93 6.50
CA ARG A 137 -3.78 13.63 7.71
C ARG A 137 -2.82 12.77 8.53
N VAL A 138 -2.07 13.43 9.40
CA VAL A 138 -1.16 12.79 10.37
C VAL A 138 -1.88 12.71 11.70
N SER A 139 -2.15 11.50 12.19
CA SER A 139 -2.86 11.31 13.46
C SER A 139 -1.94 11.39 14.67
N THR A 140 -0.67 11.06 14.50
CA THR A 140 0.34 11.08 15.56
C THR A 140 0.93 12.47 15.85
N GLY A 141 0.66 13.47 15.00
CA GLY A 141 1.19 14.84 15.12
C GLY A 141 2.72 14.97 15.09
N ASN A 142 3.43 13.96 14.55
CA ASN A 142 4.89 13.87 14.57
C ASN A 142 5.46 13.59 13.16
N GLU A 143 4.87 14.16 12.12
CA GLU A 143 5.32 13.98 10.73
C GLU A 143 6.74 14.48 10.48
N SER A 144 7.22 15.41 11.30
CA SER A 144 8.58 15.91 11.29
C SER A 144 9.21 15.72 12.68
N GLN A 145 10.29 14.95 12.74
CA GLN A 145 10.96 14.58 14.00
C GLN A 145 12.46 14.87 13.88
N THR A 146 13.05 15.46 14.92
CA THR A 146 14.49 15.72 14.97
C THR A 146 15.13 14.80 16.00
N LEU A 147 16.14 14.04 15.58
CA LEU A 147 16.84 13.06 16.40
C LEU A 147 18.33 13.35 16.38
N ARG A 148 19.01 13.03 17.48
CA ARG A 148 20.45 13.20 17.60
C ARG A 148 21.16 11.87 17.42
N LEU A 149 22.12 11.86 16.51
CA LEU A 149 23.10 10.79 16.37
C LEU A 149 24.40 11.21 17.06
N VAL A 150 25.01 10.28 17.78
CA VAL A 150 26.31 10.47 18.45
C VAL A 150 27.30 9.42 17.98
N GLU A 151 28.58 9.79 17.93
CA GLU A 151 29.65 8.84 17.67
C GLU A 151 29.82 7.92 18.88
N LEU A 152 29.82 6.61 18.62
CA LEU A 152 30.11 5.62 19.64
C LEU A 152 31.06 4.58 19.05
N PRO A 153 32.38 4.73 19.25
CA PRO A 153 33.36 3.72 18.86
C PRO A 153 32.95 2.35 19.42
N GLY A 154 32.91 1.36 18.53
CA GLY A 154 32.59 -0.03 18.90
C GLY A 154 31.18 -0.46 18.62
N SER A 155 30.22 0.47 18.57
CA SER A 155 28.88 0.21 18.04
C SER A 155 28.97 -0.25 16.58
N PRO A 156 28.12 -1.11 16.04
CA PRO A 156 28.34 -1.69 14.71
C PRO A 156 28.54 -0.66 13.57
N ALA A 157 27.85 0.48 13.64
CA ALA A 157 27.94 1.59 12.68
C ALA A 157 28.99 2.66 13.05
N GLY A 158 29.51 2.65 14.28
CA GLY A 158 30.31 3.76 14.84
C GLY A 158 29.47 4.99 15.20
N LEU A 159 28.15 4.89 15.03
CA LEU A 159 27.14 5.88 15.39
C LEU A 159 26.02 5.15 16.14
N VAL A 160 25.35 5.86 17.03
CA VAL A 160 24.09 5.45 17.66
C VAL A 160 23.15 6.64 17.71
N GLY A 161 21.84 6.39 17.60
CA GLY A 161 20.84 7.40 17.92
C GLY A 161 20.57 7.41 19.43
N GLU A 162 20.30 8.58 19.99
CA GLU A 162 19.83 8.70 21.38
C GLU A 162 18.46 8.06 21.57
N ASP A 163 17.65 8.04 20.50
CA ASP A 163 16.37 7.34 20.41
C ASP A 163 16.16 6.82 18.96
N LEU A 164 15.02 6.22 18.66
CA LEU A 164 14.54 5.94 17.30
C LEU A 164 13.48 6.96 16.88
N PRO A 165 13.26 7.16 15.57
CA PRO A 165 12.07 7.89 15.12
C PRO A 165 10.80 7.26 15.69
N GLY A 166 9.94 8.08 16.26
CA GLY A 166 8.60 7.68 16.67
C GLY A 166 7.78 7.22 15.46
N LEU A 167 6.82 6.34 15.71
CA LEU A 167 5.90 5.84 14.68
C LEU A 167 5.08 7.01 14.12
N VAL A 168 4.83 7.02 12.81
CA VAL A 168 4.01 8.04 12.15
C VAL A 168 2.75 7.40 11.60
N GLY A 169 1.60 7.78 12.17
CA GLY A 169 0.28 7.33 11.77
C GLY A 169 -0.32 8.25 10.71
N LEU A 170 -0.85 7.67 9.65
CA LEU A 170 -1.52 8.38 8.57
C LEU A 170 -2.96 7.87 8.43
N VAL A 171 -3.91 8.81 8.33
CA VAL A 171 -5.33 8.51 8.10
C VAL A 171 -5.72 9.04 6.73
N PRO A 172 -6.33 8.22 5.84
CA PRO A 172 -6.86 8.72 4.59
C PRO A 172 -8.03 9.68 4.85
N GLY A 173 -8.11 10.75 4.06
CA GLY A 173 -9.27 11.63 4.11
C GLY A 173 -10.52 10.89 3.72
N ARG A 174 -11.55 10.97 4.57
CA ARG A 174 -12.84 10.35 4.28
C ARG A 174 -13.61 11.26 3.33
N SER A 175 -14.06 10.68 2.23
CA SER A 175 -14.87 11.38 1.23
C SER A 175 -15.95 10.46 0.72
N LEU A 176 -17.04 11.04 0.26
CA LEU A 176 -18.09 10.33 -0.43
C LEU A 176 -18.18 10.84 -1.87
N SER A 177 -18.23 9.93 -2.83
CA SER A 177 -18.51 10.21 -4.23
C SER A 177 -19.64 9.33 -4.76
N GLY A 178 -20.19 9.75 -5.89
CA GLY A 178 -21.20 9.00 -6.62
C GLY A 178 -21.84 9.87 -7.68
N ARG A 179 -22.92 9.35 -8.28
CA ARG A 179 -23.67 10.04 -9.33
C ARG A 179 -25.16 9.93 -9.11
N VAL A 180 -25.89 11.02 -9.28
CA VAL A 180 -27.36 11.00 -9.31
C VAL A 180 -27.82 10.98 -10.76
N PRO A 181 -28.74 10.07 -11.16
CA PRO A 181 -29.32 10.07 -12.50
C PRO A 181 -29.97 11.41 -12.85
N ALA A 182 -29.99 11.76 -14.14
CA ALA A 182 -30.49 13.06 -14.62
C ALA A 182 -31.94 13.39 -14.23
N SER A 183 -32.77 12.36 -14.07
CA SER A 183 -34.19 12.47 -13.71
C SER A 183 -34.46 12.32 -12.20
N ALA A 184 -33.43 12.05 -11.39
CA ALA A 184 -33.59 11.76 -9.97
C ALA A 184 -33.15 12.93 -9.09
N GLN A 185 -33.80 13.04 -7.93
CA GLN A 185 -33.34 13.83 -6.81
C GLN A 185 -33.25 12.93 -5.59
N ALA A 186 -32.21 13.12 -4.80
CA ALA A 186 -32.03 12.41 -3.55
C ALA A 186 -31.60 13.38 -2.46
N THR A 187 -31.89 13.02 -1.22
CA THR A 187 -31.38 13.67 -0.03
C THR A 187 -30.43 12.72 0.64
N LEU A 188 -29.25 13.21 0.98
CA LEU A 188 -28.28 12.50 1.79
C LEU A 188 -28.36 13.01 3.22
N LYS A 189 -28.36 12.09 4.17
CA LYS A 189 -28.10 12.33 5.59
C LYS A 189 -26.81 11.62 5.97
N VAL A 190 -25.95 12.36 6.67
CA VAL A 190 -24.73 11.84 7.28
C VAL A 190 -24.98 11.78 8.78
N MET A 191 -24.78 10.61 9.36
CA MET A 191 -25.03 10.33 10.78
C MET A 191 -23.71 9.99 11.47
N GLY A 192 -23.64 10.27 12.78
CA GLY A 192 -22.55 9.84 13.65
C GLY A 192 -23.10 9.48 15.02
N LYS A 193 -22.85 8.26 15.48
CA LYS A 193 -23.32 7.70 16.77
C LYS A 193 -24.82 7.86 16.99
N GLY A 194 -25.60 7.77 15.91
CA GLY A 194 -27.06 7.94 15.91
C GLY A 194 -27.55 9.38 15.82
N GLU A 195 -26.66 10.38 15.82
CA GLU A 195 -27.02 11.79 15.66
C GLU A 195 -26.87 12.23 14.19
N LEU A 196 -27.78 13.09 13.74
CA LEU A 196 -27.72 13.68 12.40
C LEU A 196 -26.64 14.77 12.37
N LEU A 197 -25.57 14.54 11.61
CA LEU A 197 -24.46 15.50 11.45
C LEU A 197 -24.73 16.49 10.31
N GLN A 198 -25.21 15.98 9.18
CA GLN A 198 -25.40 16.79 7.98
C GLN A 198 -26.56 16.27 7.13
N THR A 199 -27.28 17.18 6.47
CA THR A 199 -28.24 16.85 5.41
C THR A 199 -27.88 17.64 4.16
N LEU A 200 -27.81 16.96 3.02
CA LEU A 200 -27.39 17.52 1.74
C LEU A 200 -28.39 17.12 0.64
N PRO A 201 -28.93 18.08 -0.13
CA PRO A 201 -29.62 17.74 -1.37
C PRO A 201 -28.60 17.28 -2.42
N LEU A 202 -28.87 16.16 -3.07
CA LEU A 202 -28.07 15.65 -4.19
C LEU A 202 -28.79 15.97 -5.50
N ALA A 203 -28.18 16.87 -6.28
CA ALA A 203 -28.63 17.20 -7.62
C ALA A 203 -28.14 16.15 -8.64
N ALA A 204 -28.81 16.11 -9.80
CA ALA A 204 -28.39 15.32 -10.95
C ALA A 204 -26.91 15.56 -11.32
N GLY A 205 -26.19 14.48 -11.64
CA GLY A 205 -24.77 14.51 -11.97
C GLY A 205 -23.87 13.95 -10.87
N SER A 206 -22.56 14.15 -11.03
CA SER A 206 -21.57 13.65 -10.08
C SER A 206 -21.50 14.54 -8.83
N PHE A 207 -21.31 13.93 -7.68
CA PHE A 207 -21.05 14.63 -6.43
C PHE A 207 -19.77 14.11 -5.77
N HIS A 208 -19.14 14.98 -4.97
CA HIS A 208 -18.01 14.65 -4.13
C HIS A 208 -17.96 15.60 -2.94
N PHE A 209 -17.84 15.07 -1.72
CA PHE A 209 -17.66 15.87 -0.52
C PHE A 209 -16.84 15.13 0.54
N HIS A 210 -16.24 15.90 1.43
CA HIS A 210 -15.56 15.38 2.61
C HIS A 210 -16.58 14.92 3.65
N LEU A 211 -16.28 13.79 4.30
CA LEU A 211 -17.07 13.27 5.41
C LEU A 211 -16.44 13.73 6.73
N PRO A 212 -17.25 14.13 7.73
CA PRO A 212 -16.78 14.34 9.10
C PRO A 212 -16.12 13.07 9.66
N ASP A 213 -15.16 13.24 10.56
CA ASP A 213 -14.44 12.11 11.16
C ASP A 213 -15.36 11.23 12.00
N GLU A 214 -16.32 11.84 12.69
CA GLU A 214 -17.34 11.18 13.50
C GLU A 214 -18.46 10.49 12.70
N ALA A 215 -18.50 10.65 11.37
CA ALA A 215 -19.52 10.02 10.54
C ALA A 215 -19.39 8.49 10.54
N ASP A 216 -20.46 7.76 10.81
CA ASP A 216 -20.45 6.29 10.82
C ASP A 216 -21.50 5.67 9.90
N THR A 217 -22.51 6.44 9.49
CA THR A 217 -23.62 5.94 8.70
C THR A 217 -24.07 7.00 7.69
N LEU A 218 -24.44 6.55 6.50
CA LEU A 218 -25.12 7.35 5.49
C LEU A 218 -26.54 6.83 5.29
N GLU A 219 -27.48 7.74 5.12
CA GLU A 219 -28.84 7.44 4.69
C GLU A 219 -29.17 8.29 3.46
N ILE A 220 -29.60 7.64 2.38
CA ILE A 220 -30.03 8.31 1.16
C ILE A 220 -31.51 8.02 0.97
N SER A 221 -32.29 9.06 0.73
CA SER A 221 -33.72 8.97 0.43
C SER A 221 -34.09 9.77 -0.82
N GLY A 222 -34.99 9.21 -1.61
CA GLY A 222 -35.55 9.77 -2.85
C GLY A 222 -36.73 8.92 -3.30
N ALA A 223 -37.47 9.35 -4.32
CA ALA A 223 -38.74 8.72 -4.72
C ALA A 223 -38.65 7.19 -4.89
N ASP A 224 -37.54 6.69 -5.44
CA ASP A 224 -37.25 5.24 -5.57
C ASP A 224 -35.81 4.88 -5.15
N ILE A 225 -35.13 5.80 -4.46
CA ILE A 225 -33.73 5.66 -4.05
C ILE A 225 -33.70 5.64 -2.52
N GLY A 226 -33.56 4.45 -1.94
CA GLY A 226 -33.35 4.26 -0.51
C GLY A 226 -32.05 3.52 -0.28
N ARG A 227 -31.11 4.05 0.49
CA ARG A 227 -29.89 3.33 0.87
C ARG A 227 -29.50 3.68 2.29
N ARG A 228 -29.10 2.68 3.07
CA ARG A 228 -28.41 2.87 4.34
C ARG A 228 -27.07 2.15 4.31
N LEU A 229 -25.98 2.88 4.56
CA LEU A 229 -24.63 2.32 4.50
C LEU A 229 -23.85 2.66 5.77
N ALA A 230 -23.36 1.62 6.46
CA ALA A 230 -22.31 1.79 7.46
C ALA A 230 -21.01 2.19 6.76
N LEU A 231 -20.46 3.34 7.14
CA LEU A 231 -19.25 3.90 6.54
C LEU A 231 -18.01 3.14 7.01
N SER A 232 -17.09 2.91 6.09
CA SER A 232 -15.75 2.49 6.44
C SER A 232 -14.85 3.68 6.82
N PRO A 233 -13.65 3.42 7.34
CA PRO A 233 -12.61 4.44 7.52
C PRO A 233 -12.04 5.01 6.21
N TYR A 234 -12.45 4.48 5.06
CA TYR A 234 -11.88 4.81 3.75
C TYR A 234 -12.79 5.72 2.93
N PRO A 235 -12.28 6.37 1.86
CA PRO A 235 -13.13 6.99 0.84
C PRO A 235 -14.19 6.01 0.33
N THR A 236 -15.41 6.50 0.16
CA THR A 236 -16.55 5.69 -0.28
C THR A 236 -17.06 6.20 -1.63
N ASP A 237 -17.29 5.29 -2.57
CA ASP A 237 -17.93 5.59 -3.85
C ASP A 237 -19.23 4.79 -3.98
N LEU A 238 -20.36 5.47 -4.15
CA LEU A 238 -21.68 4.86 -4.21
C LEU A 238 -22.08 4.38 -5.61
N GLY A 239 -21.21 4.56 -6.60
CA GLY A 239 -21.56 4.46 -8.02
C GLY A 239 -22.67 5.44 -8.38
N GLU A 240 -23.42 5.12 -9.43
CA GLU A 240 -24.68 5.81 -9.70
C GLU A 240 -25.79 5.31 -8.76
N LEU A 241 -26.54 6.26 -8.21
CA LEU A 241 -27.69 6.01 -7.35
C LEU A 241 -28.86 5.49 -8.20
N ARG A 242 -29.05 4.17 -8.16
CA ARG A 242 -30.07 3.46 -8.92
C ARG A 242 -31.28 3.11 -8.06
N PRO A 243 -32.48 3.05 -8.66
CA PRO A 243 -33.67 2.52 -7.98
C PRO A 243 -33.51 1.06 -7.57
N GLY A 244 -34.29 0.64 -6.57
CA GLY A 244 -34.34 -0.76 -6.14
C GLY A 244 -33.04 -1.20 -5.48
N ALA A 245 -32.71 -0.57 -4.35
CA ALA A 245 -31.58 -0.98 -3.52
C ALA A 245 -31.82 -2.33 -2.83
N ILE A 246 -30.74 -2.89 -2.30
CA ILE A 246 -30.79 -3.99 -1.33
C ILE A 246 -31.67 -3.56 -0.15
N ASP A 247 -32.49 -4.49 0.34
CA ASP A 247 -33.32 -4.29 1.53
C ASP A 247 -32.45 -4.05 2.77
N ASP A 248 -32.83 -3.13 3.64
CA ASP A 248 -32.09 -2.81 4.87
C ASP A 248 -31.99 -4.03 5.82
N GLU A 249 -32.95 -4.95 5.75
CA GLU A 249 -32.99 -6.19 6.55
C GLU A 249 -32.32 -7.38 5.82
N ALA A 250 -31.72 -7.17 4.65
CA ALA A 250 -31.09 -8.26 3.90
C ALA A 250 -29.89 -8.84 4.66
N VAL A 251 -29.78 -10.17 4.69
CA VAL A 251 -28.65 -10.84 5.30
C VAL A 251 -27.40 -10.60 4.47
N LEU A 252 -26.41 -9.93 5.06
CA LEU A 252 -25.14 -9.64 4.41
C LEU A 252 -24.10 -10.73 4.68
N SER A 253 -23.53 -11.27 3.61
CA SER A 253 -22.41 -12.19 3.64
C SER A 253 -21.13 -11.48 3.20
N ARG A 254 -20.10 -11.51 4.04
CA ARG A 254 -18.76 -11.02 3.72
C ARG A 254 -17.90 -12.16 3.21
N ILE A 255 -17.11 -11.89 2.17
CA ILE A 255 -16.21 -12.82 1.52
C ILE A 255 -14.80 -12.21 1.59
N GLY A 256 -13.93 -12.85 2.35
CA GLY A 256 -12.49 -12.62 2.34
C GLY A 256 -11.76 -13.64 1.46
N PHE A 257 -10.43 -13.61 1.50
CA PHE A 257 -9.59 -14.47 0.66
C PHE A 257 -8.52 -15.27 1.42
N ASP A 258 -8.47 -15.14 2.76
CA ASP A 258 -7.55 -15.90 3.62
C ASP A 258 -7.84 -17.41 3.64
N ASP A 259 -9.11 -17.80 3.49
CA ASP A 259 -9.55 -19.20 3.50
C ASP A 259 -9.36 -19.91 2.15
N VAL A 260 -9.01 -19.17 1.09
CA VAL A 260 -8.71 -19.74 -0.24
C VAL A 260 -7.43 -20.57 -0.20
N THR A 261 -6.43 -20.12 0.57
CA THR A 261 -5.10 -20.73 0.61
C THR A 261 -4.28 -20.27 1.82
N SER A 262 -3.46 -21.17 2.36
CA SER A 262 -2.37 -20.83 3.28
C SER A 262 -1.04 -20.54 2.57
N LEU A 263 -0.99 -20.67 1.25
CA LEU A 263 0.17 -20.35 0.42
C LEU A 263 0.19 -18.86 0.08
N ASP A 264 1.35 -18.32 -0.28
CA ASP A 264 1.48 -16.91 -0.66
C ASP A 264 0.64 -16.51 -1.89
N PHE A 265 0.28 -17.47 -2.75
CA PHE A 265 -0.46 -17.21 -3.97
C PHE A 265 -1.24 -18.45 -4.44
N LYS A 266 -2.50 -18.27 -4.86
CA LYS A 266 -3.32 -19.31 -5.50
C LYS A 266 -4.45 -18.69 -6.34
N LYS A 267 -4.86 -19.37 -7.40
CA LYS A 267 -6.10 -19.01 -8.12
C LYS A 267 -7.31 -19.18 -7.20
N VAL A 268 -8.26 -18.25 -7.21
CA VAL A 268 -9.53 -18.44 -6.50
C VAL A 268 -10.32 -19.54 -7.21
N PRO A 269 -10.70 -20.63 -6.52
CA PRO A 269 -11.43 -21.72 -7.15
C PRO A 269 -12.89 -21.34 -7.40
N SER A 270 -13.46 -21.83 -8.49
CA SER A 270 -14.91 -21.89 -8.67
C SER A 270 -15.57 -22.56 -7.47
N GLY A 271 -16.71 -22.04 -7.05
CA GLY A 271 -17.43 -22.45 -5.85
C GLY A 271 -16.98 -21.76 -4.56
N HIS A 272 -15.86 -21.01 -4.55
CA HIS A 272 -15.47 -20.22 -3.37
C HIS A 272 -16.57 -19.24 -3.00
N ALA A 273 -17.02 -19.29 -1.74
CA ALA A 273 -18.19 -18.57 -1.25
C ALA A 273 -19.45 -18.70 -2.14
N GLY A 274 -19.62 -19.84 -2.81
CA GLY A 274 -20.77 -20.11 -3.69
C GLY A 274 -20.79 -19.32 -5.00
N LEU A 275 -19.64 -18.79 -5.43
CA LEU A 275 -19.51 -18.04 -6.69
C LEU A 275 -18.60 -18.76 -7.68
N GLU A 276 -18.86 -18.52 -8.95
CA GLU A 276 -17.92 -18.76 -10.03
C GLU A 276 -16.95 -17.60 -10.15
N TRP A 277 -15.66 -17.91 -10.29
CA TRP A 277 -14.58 -16.94 -10.32
C TRP A 277 -13.76 -17.09 -11.59
N ARG A 278 -13.53 -15.99 -12.30
CA ARG A 278 -12.73 -15.97 -13.52
C ARG A 278 -11.67 -14.88 -13.44
N ASN A 279 -10.43 -15.28 -13.73
CA ASN A 279 -9.26 -14.39 -13.76
C ASN A 279 -8.96 -13.67 -12.44
N ILE A 280 -9.37 -14.23 -11.31
CA ILE A 280 -9.06 -13.75 -9.96
C ILE A 280 -8.13 -14.74 -9.25
N ASN A 281 -7.11 -14.20 -8.58
CA ASN A 281 -6.23 -14.97 -7.70
C ASN A 281 -6.22 -14.34 -6.30
N ALA A 282 -6.03 -15.18 -5.28
CA ALA A 282 -5.72 -14.77 -3.91
C ALA A 282 -4.20 -14.67 -3.74
N ILE A 283 -3.74 -13.66 -3.02
CA ILE A 283 -2.31 -13.36 -2.82
C ILE A 283 -2.06 -12.80 -1.43
N ALA A 284 -0.99 -13.24 -0.80
CA ALA A 284 -0.53 -12.69 0.48
C ALA A 284 -0.01 -11.26 0.28
N ARG A 285 -0.40 -10.36 1.18
CA ARG A 285 -0.16 -8.91 1.14
C ARG A 285 1.31 -8.49 1.00
N ASN A 286 2.23 -9.35 1.41
CA ASN A 286 3.69 -9.12 1.41
C ASN A 286 4.46 -10.01 0.42
N TYR A 287 3.76 -10.78 -0.43
CA TYR A 287 4.40 -11.73 -1.35
C TYR A 287 5.22 -11.03 -2.45
N VAL A 288 4.66 -9.98 -3.03
CA VAL A 288 5.30 -9.22 -4.11
C VAL A 288 6.06 -8.04 -3.51
N LYS A 289 7.30 -7.85 -3.94
CA LYS A 289 8.10 -6.69 -3.52
C LYS A 289 7.62 -5.44 -4.27
N GLU A 290 7.64 -4.30 -3.57
CA GLU A 290 7.31 -2.98 -4.16
C GLU A 290 5.89 -2.95 -4.76
N SER A 291 4.94 -3.56 -4.07
CA SER A 291 3.56 -3.69 -4.52
C SER A 291 2.59 -3.12 -3.48
N GLU A 292 2.59 -1.79 -3.38
CA GLU A 292 1.92 -1.04 -2.31
C GLU A 292 0.44 -1.39 -2.19
N GLY A 293 -0.27 -1.59 -3.30
CA GLY A 293 -1.70 -1.84 -3.30
C GLY A 293 -2.11 -3.17 -2.69
N TYR A 294 -1.31 -4.22 -2.88
CA TYR A 294 -1.59 -5.53 -2.26
C TYR A 294 -1.46 -5.44 -0.73
N LEU A 295 -0.49 -4.66 -0.25
CA LEU A 295 -0.31 -4.42 1.17
C LEU A 295 -1.39 -3.50 1.75
N ASN A 296 -1.53 -2.31 1.17
CA ASN A 296 -2.37 -1.24 1.71
C ASN A 296 -3.86 -1.52 1.51
N GLY A 297 -4.20 -2.36 0.52
CA GLY A 297 -5.56 -2.78 0.18
C GLY A 297 -6.01 -4.10 0.81
N SER A 298 -5.14 -4.82 1.52
CA SER A 298 -5.55 -5.95 2.36
C SER A 298 -6.09 -5.42 3.68
N ILE A 299 -7.39 -5.58 3.90
CA ILE A 299 -8.15 -4.96 4.99
C ILE A 299 -8.23 -5.89 6.18
N ARG A 300 -8.49 -7.17 5.90
CA ARG A 300 -8.59 -8.22 6.92
C ARG A 300 -7.70 -9.37 6.53
N GLY A 301 -7.05 -9.94 7.53
CA GLY A 301 -6.15 -11.07 7.33
C GLY A 301 -4.89 -10.71 6.53
N ASP A 302 -4.34 -11.72 5.88
CA ASP A 302 -3.08 -11.65 5.14
C ASP A 302 -3.28 -11.75 3.62
N HIS A 303 -4.47 -12.12 3.13
CA HIS A 303 -4.73 -12.32 1.70
C HIS A 303 -5.84 -11.42 1.14
N ALA A 304 -5.56 -10.83 -0.02
CA ALA A 304 -6.55 -10.16 -0.85
C ALA A 304 -6.67 -10.86 -2.20
N ALA A 305 -7.75 -10.57 -2.94
CA ALA A 305 -7.89 -10.98 -4.32
C ALA A 305 -7.32 -9.93 -5.28
N TYR A 306 -6.97 -10.33 -6.50
CA TYR A 306 -6.62 -9.38 -7.55
C TYR A 306 -6.90 -9.89 -8.97
N THR A 307 -7.00 -8.96 -9.92
CA THR A 307 -7.15 -9.26 -11.35
C THR A 307 -5.82 -9.73 -11.95
N SER A 308 -5.78 -10.96 -12.47
CA SER A 308 -4.53 -11.52 -12.99
C SER A 308 -4.08 -10.78 -14.25
N SER A 309 -2.81 -10.38 -14.27
CA SER A 309 -2.18 -9.63 -15.37
C SER A 309 -2.96 -8.37 -15.79
N GLY A 310 -3.77 -7.81 -14.90
CA GLY A 310 -4.61 -6.62 -15.13
C GLY A 310 -5.74 -6.80 -16.15
N HIS A 311 -5.95 -8.02 -16.65
CA HIS A 311 -7.06 -8.30 -17.56
C HIS A 311 -8.38 -8.33 -16.81
N PRO A 312 -9.52 -8.10 -17.50
CA PRO A 312 -10.83 -8.19 -16.88
C PRO A 312 -11.02 -9.50 -16.12
N ALA A 313 -11.67 -9.40 -14.96
CA ALA A 313 -11.97 -10.53 -14.10
C ALA A 313 -13.44 -10.49 -13.71
N GLU A 314 -14.01 -11.65 -13.39
CA GLU A 314 -15.44 -11.80 -13.16
C GLU A 314 -15.70 -12.66 -11.93
N PHE A 315 -16.77 -12.32 -11.21
CA PHE A 315 -17.41 -13.20 -10.25
C PHE A 315 -18.91 -13.23 -10.49
N GLY A 316 -19.55 -14.37 -10.28
CA GLY A 316 -20.98 -14.52 -10.55
C GLY A 316 -21.56 -15.81 -10.03
N GLY A 317 -22.86 -15.99 -10.22
CA GLY A 317 -23.60 -17.18 -9.80
C GLY A 317 -24.83 -17.41 -10.67
N ALA A 318 -25.34 -18.64 -10.66
CA ALA A 318 -26.55 -19.00 -11.39
C ALA A 318 -27.81 -18.36 -10.80
N THR A 319 -27.83 -18.17 -9.47
CA THR A 319 -28.91 -17.49 -8.75
C THR A 319 -28.54 -16.02 -8.54
N PRO A 320 -29.45 -15.06 -8.78
CA PRO A 320 -29.20 -13.66 -8.50
C PRO A 320 -28.85 -13.40 -7.03
N PHE A 321 -27.96 -12.45 -6.78
CA PHE A 321 -27.58 -11.99 -5.44
C PHE A 321 -27.49 -10.46 -5.42
N GLY A 322 -27.61 -9.84 -4.24
CA GLY A 322 -27.38 -8.41 -4.10
C GLY A 322 -25.88 -8.09 -4.03
N PHE A 323 -25.42 -7.14 -4.85
CA PHE A 323 -24.04 -6.65 -4.80
C PHE A 323 -23.98 -5.42 -3.89
N HIS A 324 -23.62 -5.64 -2.63
CA HIS A 324 -23.63 -4.59 -1.62
C HIS A 324 -22.42 -3.68 -1.76
N SER A 325 -21.20 -4.23 -1.62
CA SER A 325 -19.98 -3.44 -1.69
C SER A 325 -18.72 -4.28 -1.84
N VAL A 326 -17.59 -3.64 -2.15
CA VAL A 326 -16.25 -4.23 -2.16
C VAL A 326 -15.19 -3.16 -1.90
N MET A 327 -14.06 -3.53 -1.29
CA MET A 327 -12.89 -2.66 -1.17
C MET A 327 -12.01 -2.80 -2.40
N LEU A 328 -11.69 -1.70 -3.06
CA LEU A 328 -10.92 -1.67 -4.30
C LEU A 328 -9.61 -0.90 -4.11
N THR A 329 -8.49 -1.41 -4.60
CA THR A 329 -7.17 -0.76 -4.50
C THR A 329 -6.38 -0.95 -5.79
N ALA A 330 -5.66 0.08 -6.25
CA ALA A 330 -4.72 -0.07 -7.35
C ALA A 330 -3.50 -0.87 -6.87
N ALA A 331 -3.13 -1.94 -7.56
CA ALA A 331 -2.08 -2.86 -7.09
C ALA A 331 -0.69 -2.20 -6.92
N TRP A 332 -0.41 -1.14 -7.67
CA TRP A 332 0.92 -0.51 -7.73
C TRP A 332 0.83 0.99 -7.53
N LEU A 333 1.82 1.57 -6.85
CA LEU A 333 1.88 3.03 -6.72
C LEU A 333 2.03 3.75 -8.06
N ARG A 334 2.63 3.11 -9.07
CA ARG A 334 2.71 3.64 -10.45
C ARG A 334 1.36 3.71 -11.17
N SER A 335 0.33 3.06 -10.64
CA SER A 335 -1.05 3.13 -11.13
C SER A 335 -1.96 3.96 -10.22
N GLU A 336 -1.40 4.84 -9.39
CA GLU A 336 -2.18 5.79 -8.59
C GLU A 336 -3.09 6.63 -9.49
N GLY A 337 -4.39 6.68 -9.17
CA GLY A 337 -5.40 7.37 -9.97
C GLY A 337 -5.93 6.57 -11.16
N GLU A 338 -5.59 5.29 -11.28
CA GLU A 338 -6.22 4.39 -12.26
C GLU A 338 -7.74 4.31 -12.05
N LEU A 339 -8.48 4.09 -13.13
CA LEU A 339 -9.93 3.95 -13.07
C LEU A 339 -10.32 2.47 -13.21
N ALA A 340 -10.93 1.93 -12.15
CA ALA A 340 -11.66 0.67 -12.25
C ALA A 340 -12.95 0.88 -13.03
N LEU A 341 -13.27 -0.06 -13.91
CA LEU A 341 -14.54 -0.19 -14.60
C LEU A 341 -15.26 -1.39 -14.00
N ILE A 342 -16.44 -1.17 -13.44
CA ILE A 342 -17.26 -2.20 -12.79
C ILE A 342 -18.57 -2.31 -13.55
N GLU A 343 -18.76 -3.43 -14.23
CA GLU A 343 -19.96 -3.75 -14.97
C GLU A 343 -20.72 -4.85 -14.22
N SER A 344 -22.03 -4.68 -14.03
CA SER A 344 -22.88 -5.65 -13.34
C SER A 344 -24.05 -6.05 -14.22
N TRP A 345 -24.35 -7.35 -14.28
CA TRP A 345 -25.41 -7.92 -15.12
C TRP A 345 -26.43 -8.70 -14.31
N LEU A 346 -27.68 -8.69 -14.79
CA LEU A 346 -28.74 -9.61 -14.38
C LEU A 346 -29.11 -10.47 -15.59
N GLY A 347 -28.70 -11.74 -15.59
CA GLY A 347 -28.68 -12.55 -16.80
C GLY A 347 -27.75 -11.93 -17.84
N ASP A 348 -28.30 -11.60 -19.01
CA ASP A 348 -27.57 -10.93 -20.11
C ASP A 348 -27.75 -9.40 -20.11
N GLU A 349 -28.64 -8.86 -19.28
CA GLU A 349 -28.90 -7.42 -19.19
C GLU A 349 -27.83 -6.73 -18.34
N LEU A 350 -27.17 -5.70 -18.88
CA LEU A 350 -26.27 -4.83 -18.13
C LEU A 350 -27.09 -3.86 -17.27
N VAL A 351 -27.07 -4.05 -15.95
CA VAL A 351 -27.88 -3.26 -15.00
C VAL A 351 -27.10 -2.11 -14.37
N ALA A 352 -25.77 -2.17 -14.37
CA ALA A 352 -24.92 -1.09 -13.90
C ALA A 352 -23.56 -1.08 -14.60
N SER A 353 -23.01 0.11 -14.80
CA SER A 353 -21.64 0.35 -15.26
C SER A 353 -21.10 1.59 -14.57
N ASP A 354 -20.20 1.40 -13.62
CA ASP A 354 -19.61 2.48 -12.83
C ASP A 354 -18.09 2.57 -13.04
N GLU A 355 -17.55 3.75 -12.78
CA GLU A 355 -16.11 3.99 -12.79
C GLU A 355 -15.66 4.47 -11.41
N VAL A 356 -14.63 3.86 -10.86
CA VAL A 356 -14.10 4.18 -9.53
C VAL A 356 -12.62 4.50 -9.64
N MET A 357 -12.22 5.66 -9.15
CA MET A 357 -10.82 6.05 -9.08
C MET A 357 -10.13 5.31 -7.94
N LEU A 358 -9.04 4.63 -8.27
CA LEU A 358 -8.27 3.79 -7.36
C LEU A 358 -7.07 4.55 -6.79
N SER A 359 -6.70 4.19 -5.57
CA SER A 359 -5.40 4.53 -4.98
C SER A 359 -4.65 3.25 -4.64
N ALA A 360 -3.33 3.29 -4.68
CA ALA A 360 -2.45 2.24 -4.14
C ALA A 360 -2.08 2.50 -2.68
N LEU A 361 -2.42 3.67 -2.15
CA LEU A 361 -2.10 4.10 -0.79
C LEU A 361 -3.21 3.78 0.21
N ALA A 362 -4.47 3.76 -0.24
CA ALA A 362 -5.62 3.30 0.54
C ALA A 362 -6.66 2.64 -0.37
N PRO A 363 -7.46 1.71 0.18
CA PRO A 363 -8.64 1.20 -0.52
C PRO A 363 -9.69 2.30 -0.70
N VAL A 364 -10.57 2.07 -1.67
CA VAL A 364 -11.83 2.79 -1.84
C VAL A 364 -12.97 1.80 -1.62
N HIS A 365 -13.92 2.16 -0.76
CA HIS A 365 -15.12 1.38 -0.49
C HIS A 365 -16.15 1.67 -1.59
N TYR A 366 -16.21 0.80 -2.60
CA TYR A 366 -17.23 0.89 -3.64
C TYR A 366 -18.50 0.19 -3.18
N ALA A 367 -19.63 0.90 -3.12
CA ALA A 367 -20.89 0.44 -2.55
C ALA A 367 -22.08 0.78 -3.46
N PRO A 368 -22.26 0.04 -4.58
CA PRO A 368 -23.35 0.29 -5.52
C PRO A 368 -24.71 -0.19 -5.00
N MET A 369 -24.72 -1.08 -4.00
CA MET A 369 -25.93 -1.60 -3.33
C MET A 369 -27.02 -2.08 -4.30
N LEU A 370 -26.62 -2.83 -5.33
CA LEU A 370 -27.53 -3.35 -6.35
C LEU A 370 -28.31 -4.54 -5.78
N LYS A 371 -29.65 -4.51 -5.88
CA LYS A 371 -30.51 -5.56 -5.32
C LYS A 371 -30.31 -6.95 -5.91
N ALA A 372 -30.07 -7.04 -7.23
CA ALA A 372 -29.95 -8.32 -7.91
C ALA A 372 -28.99 -8.23 -9.11
N VAL A 373 -27.96 -9.08 -9.10
CA VAL A 373 -27.03 -9.32 -10.19
C VAL A 373 -26.73 -10.81 -10.25
N THR A 374 -26.38 -11.33 -11.43
CA THR A 374 -25.84 -12.69 -11.61
C THR A 374 -24.35 -12.68 -11.90
N ARG A 375 -23.81 -11.57 -12.40
CA ARG A 375 -22.39 -11.43 -12.75
C ARG A 375 -21.91 -10.01 -12.49
N VAL A 376 -20.70 -9.88 -11.98
CA VAL A 376 -19.95 -8.63 -11.91
C VAL A 376 -18.60 -8.84 -12.60
N ARG A 377 -18.23 -7.91 -13.47
CA ARG A 377 -16.92 -7.83 -14.11
C ARG A 377 -16.22 -6.61 -13.58
N VAL A 378 -14.97 -6.82 -13.19
CA VAL A 378 -14.05 -5.77 -12.78
C VAL A 378 -12.90 -5.71 -13.78
N SER A 379 -12.55 -4.51 -14.20
CA SER A 379 -11.39 -4.23 -15.05
C SER A 379 -10.82 -2.86 -14.74
N THR A 380 -9.74 -2.48 -15.40
CA THR A 380 -9.18 -1.12 -15.33
C THR A 380 -8.99 -0.56 -16.73
N ARG A 381 -9.06 0.76 -16.89
CA ARG A 381 -8.95 1.39 -18.22
C ARG A 381 -7.65 1.07 -18.93
N HIS A 382 -6.55 0.95 -18.17
CA HIS A 382 -5.22 0.71 -18.75
C HIS A 382 -4.63 -0.66 -18.39
N TYR A 383 -5.46 -1.65 -18.04
CA TYR A 383 -5.00 -3.03 -17.74
C TYR A 383 -3.97 -3.10 -16.60
N TRP A 384 -4.05 -2.17 -15.64
CA TRP A 384 -3.37 -2.30 -14.37
C TRP A 384 -4.11 -3.29 -13.48
N GLN A 385 -3.34 -3.99 -12.64
CA GLN A 385 -3.92 -4.92 -11.67
C GLN A 385 -4.72 -4.14 -10.63
N LEU A 386 -5.93 -4.64 -10.37
CA LEU A 386 -6.84 -4.16 -9.34
C LEU A 386 -6.84 -5.21 -8.22
N VAL A 387 -6.70 -4.76 -6.99
CA VAL A 387 -6.87 -5.55 -5.77
C VAL A 387 -8.30 -5.37 -5.26
N LEU A 388 -8.92 -6.46 -4.83
CA LEU A 388 -10.23 -6.48 -4.21
C LEU A 388 -10.17 -7.23 -2.89
N ASP A 389 -10.86 -6.71 -1.89
CA ASP A 389 -10.98 -7.34 -0.57
C ASP A 389 -12.35 -7.00 0.07
N ASP A 390 -12.71 -7.70 1.14
CA ASP A 390 -13.93 -7.46 1.91
C ASP A 390 -15.19 -7.35 1.01
N LEU A 391 -15.37 -8.28 0.07
CA LEU A 391 -16.55 -8.33 -0.81
C LEU A 391 -17.80 -8.64 0.03
N VAL A 392 -18.82 -7.82 -0.06
CA VAL A 392 -20.08 -7.98 0.67
C VAL A 392 -21.22 -8.18 -0.32
N LEU A 393 -21.99 -9.24 -0.10
CA LEU A 393 -23.17 -9.60 -0.88
C LEU A 393 -24.40 -9.71 0.03
N ALA A 394 -25.57 -9.47 -0.52
CA ALA A 394 -26.85 -9.79 0.11
C ALA A 394 -27.41 -11.08 -0.51
N ARG A 395 -27.79 -12.06 0.31
CA ARG A 395 -28.25 -13.39 -0.15
C ARG A 395 -29.34 -13.98 0.73
#